data_AF-A0A2G5T8M1-F1
#
_entry.id   AF-A0A2G5T8M1-F1
#
_cell.length_a   1.000
_cell.length_b   1.000
_cell.length_c   1.000
_cell.angle_alpha   90.00
_cell.angle_beta   90.00
_cell.angle_gamma   90.00
#
_symmetry.space_group_name_H-M   'P 1'
#
loop_
_entity.id
_entity.type
_entity.pdbx_description
1 polymer ?
#
loop_
_entity_poly.entity_id
_entity_poly.type
_entity_poly.pdbx_seq_one_letter_code
_entity_poly.pdbx_strand_id
1 'polypeptide(L)'
;MANNEICHFSERELLIRDLEEAREKYLECEPIIRAIKQFLARKHGEILEKQEQDVKNSYKELHPVLEEIQRERGNISEDDPFDASFIDLIASLDNGEYGVSEVTEKKEHLIRLSNEVCRKLDGIKLQLDCVIGVVPKAIRLEIFQNLLRAFGDLQETLAGILYNFDRDNNESVLVEGMMKWAANTGTVISFLTETILNLNGYGIEEEQLEPIDKLLNRSIAVYSPDLFFDFVRIIGKTEETIDYKEKIEDYQRDLGILIDEIMSMTEYK
;
A
#
# COMPACT_ATOMS: atom_id res chain seq x y z
N MET A 1 43.62 -9.50 -32.31
CA MET A 1 42.43 -9.99 -33.03
C MET A 1 41.68 -10.90 -32.08
N ALA A 2 40.49 -10.50 -31.65
CA ALA A 2 39.67 -11.26 -30.72
C ALA A 2 39.11 -12.49 -31.45
N ASN A 3 39.38 -13.68 -30.92
CA ASN A 3 38.69 -14.89 -31.32
C ASN A 3 37.28 -14.83 -30.74
N ASN A 4 36.29 -14.65 -31.62
CA ASN A 4 34.90 -14.98 -31.30
C ASN A 4 34.79 -16.51 -31.27
N GLU A 5 34.82 -17.08 -30.07
CA GLU A 5 34.38 -18.46 -29.85
C GLU A 5 32.86 -18.51 -30.04
N ILE A 6 32.43 -18.95 -31.23
CA ILE A 6 31.05 -19.37 -31.46
C ILE A 6 30.92 -20.76 -30.83
N CYS A 7 30.34 -20.82 -29.64
CA CYS A 7 30.04 -22.06 -28.94
C CYS A 7 28.89 -22.77 -29.68
N HIS A 8 29.18 -23.86 -30.40
CA HIS A 8 28.18 -24.73 -30.99
C HIS A 8 27.61 -25.66 -29.90
N PHE A 9 26.50 -25.27 -29.29
CA PHE A 9 25.75 -26.15 -28.39
C PHE A 9 25.10 -27.30 -29.18
N SER A 10 25.08 -28.49 -28.60
CA SER A 10 24.27 -29.60 -29.11
C SER A 10 22.77 -29.29 -28.94
N GLU A 11 21.91 -29.86 -29.80
CA GLU A 11 20.44 -29.65 -29.71
C GLU A 11 19.88 -29.95 -28.31
N ARG A 12 20.47 -30.92 -27.62
CA ARG A 12 20.13 -31.27 -26.24
C ARG A 12 20.50 -30.18 -25.24
N GLU A 13 21.70 -29.59 -25.33
CA GLU A 13 22.11 -28.48 -24.46
C GLU A 13 21.24 -27.24 -24.66
N LEU A 14 20.80 -26.98 -25.90
CA LEU A 14 19.85 -25.90 -26.19
C LEU A 14 18.49 -26.15 -25.52
N LEU A 15 17.98 -27.40 -25.57
CA LEU A 15 16.72 -27.77 -24.92
C LEU A 15 16.78 -27.67 -23.40
N ILE A 16 17.89 -28.10 -22.76
CA ILE A 16 18.09 -27.96 -21.31
C ILE A 16 18.08 -26.49 -20.92
N ARG A 17 18.84 -25.65 -21.63
CA ARG A 17 18.94 -24.23 -21.32
C ARG A 17 17.59 -23.52 -21.41
N ASP A 18 16.79 -23.81 -22.44
CA ASP A 18 15.45 -23.24 -22.59
C ASP A 18 14.52 -23.66 -21.42
N LEU A 19 14.62 -24.91 -20.96
CA LEU A 19 13.87 -25.43 -19.82
C LEU A 19 14.31 -24.78 -18.50
N GLU A 20 15.62 -24.59 -18.31
CA GLU A 20 16.17 -23.90 -17.14
C GLU A 20 15.73 -22.43 -17.08
N GLU A 21 15.74 -21.70 -18.20
CA GLU A 21 15.29 -20.30 -18.23
C GLU A 21 13.78 -20.20 -17.89
N ALA A 22 12.96 -21.10 -18.42
CA ALA A 22 11.54 -21.14 -18.11
C ALA A 22 11.29 -21.55 -16.64
N ARG A 23 12.10 -22.46 -16.10
CA ARG A 23 12.07 -22.89 -14.69
C ARG A 23 12.39 -21.72 -13.75
N GLU A 24 13.42 -20.94 -14.03
CA GLU A 24 13.78 -19.78 -13.20
C GLU A 24 12.65 -18.76 -13.12
N LYS A 25 12.05 -18.39 -14.27
CA LYS A 25 10.89 -17.49 -14.31
C LYS A 25 9.67 -18.06 -13.59
N TYR A 26 9.46 -19.37 -13.69
CA TYR A 26 8.38 -20.04 -12.98
C TYR A 26 8.62 -20.04 -11.46
N LEU A 27 9.86 -20.22 -10.99
CA LEU A 27 10.18 -20.17 -9.56
C LEU A 27 9.89 -18.80 -8.91
N GLU A 28 10.02 -17.70 -9.66
CA GLU A 28 9.62 -16.36 -9.19
C GLU A 28 8.12 -16.27 -8.83
N CYS A 29 7.30 -17.18 -9.34
CA CYS A 29 5.86 -17.25 -9.05
C CYS A 29 5.54 -17.86 -7.68
N GLU A 30 6.44 -18.68 -7.12
CA GLU A 30 6.17 -19.44 -5.89
C GLU A 30 5.84 -18.55 -4.68
N PRO A 31 6.58 -17.46 -4.40
CA PRO A 31 6.27 -16.57 -3.28
C PRO A 31 4.90 -15.91 -3.43
N ILE A 32 4.51 -15.57 -4.66
CA ILE A 32 3.22 -14.91 -4.96
C ILE A 32 2.07 -15.90 -4.70
N ILE A 33 2.19 -17.14 -5.16
CA ILE A 33 1.18 -18.19 -4.90
C ILE A 33 1.05 -18.46 -3.40
N ARG A 34 2.16 -18.47 -2.67
CA ARG A 34 2.15 -18.63 -1.21
C ARG A 34 1.40 -17.49 -0.52
N ALA A 35 1.64 -16.24 -0.94
CA ALA A 35 0.92 -15.07 -0.44
C ALA A 35 -0.59 -15.14 -0.73
N ILE A 36 -0.98 -15.56 -1.94
CA ILE A 36 -2.42 -15.76 -2.30
C ILE A 36 -3.07 -16.78 -1.36
N LYS A 37 -2.42 -17.95 -1.16
CA LYS A 37 -2.95 -19.00 -0.30
C LYS A 37 -3.10 -18.52 1.15
N GLN A 38 -2.10 -17.79 1.67
CA GLN A 38 -2.14 -17.22 3.02
C GLN A 38 -3.26 -16.20 3.19
N PHE A 39 -3.46 -15.35 2.19
CA PHE A 39 -4.57 -14.40 2.15
C PHE A 39 -5.90 -15.14 2.14
N LEU A 40 -6.16 -16.02 1.17
CA LEU A 40 -7.42 -16.75 1.06
C LEU A 40 -7.73 -17.68 2.25
N ALA A 41 -6.75 -18.03 3.08
CA ALA A 41 -6.95 -18.81 4.30
C ALA A 41 -7.53 -18.00 5.47
N ARG A 42 -7.45 -16.67 5.42
CA ARG A 42 -7.97 -15.75 6.44
C ARG A 42 -9.32 -15.19 6.00
N LYS A 43 -10.16 -14.80 6.97
CA LYS A 43 -11.41 -14.07 6.73
C LYS A 43 -11.18 -12.62 7.13
N HIS A 44 -11.28 -11.69 6.19
CA HIS A 44 -10.91 -10.28 6.40
C HIS A 44 -12.12 -9.35 6.59
N GLY A 45 -13.34 -9.91 6.63
CA GLY A 45 -14.56 -9.18 6.96
C GLY A 45 -15.27 -8.57 5.74
N GLU A 46 -16.42 -7.93 5.98
CA GLU A 46 -17.33 -7.45 4.93
C GLU A 46 -16.71 -6.39 4.00
N ILE A 47 -15.75 -5.61 4.51
CA ILE A 47 -15.10 -4.50 3.79
C ILE A 47 -14.24 -5.01 2.61
N LEU A 48 -13.69 -6.21 2.72
CA LEU A 48 -12.86 -6.84 1.70
C LEU A 48 -13.55 -8.00 0.99
N GLU A 49 -14.84 -8.25 1.25
CA GLU A 49 -15.57 -9.41 0.71
C GLU A 49 -15.55 -9.46 -0.82
N LYS A 50 -15.70 -8.30 -1.48
CA LYS A 50 -15.66 -8.22 -2.95
C LYS A 50 -14.26 -8.52 -3.48
N GLN A 51 -13.23 -7.98 -2.84
CA GLN A 51 -11.83 -8.15 -3.23
C GLN A 51 -11.34 -9.58 -2.95
N GLU A 52 -11.73 -10.17 -1.81
CA GLU A 52 -11.54 -11.59 -1.51
C GLU A 52 -12.19 -12.45 -2.59
N GLN A 53 -13.41 -12.13 -2.99
CA GLN A 53 -14.13 -12.87 -4.02
C GLN A 53 -13.45 -12.73 -5.39
N ASP A 54 -12.95 -11.54 -5.73
CA ASP A 54 -12.20 -11.30 -6.97
C ASP A 54 -10.88 -12.08 -6.99
N VAL A 55 -10.08 -12.03 -5.90
CA VAL A 55 -8.84 -12.83 -5.76
C VAL A 55 -9.14 -14.32 -5.80
N LYS A 56 -10.23 -14.77 -5.14
CA LYS A 56 -10.67 -16.17 -5.15
C LYS A 56 -11.11 -16.64 -6.53
N ASN A 57 -11.80 -15.79 -7.29
CA ASN A 57 -12.20 -16.09 -8.67
C ASN A 57 -10.97 -16.21 -9.58
N SER A 58 -10.05 -15.24 -9.50
CA SER A 58 -8.80 -15.29 -10.28
C SER A 58 -7.94 -16.51 -9.89
N TYR A 59 -7.85 -16.83 -8.60
CA TYR A 59 -7.12 -18.02 -8.15
C TYR A 59 -7.78 -19.33 -8.61
N LYS A 60 -9.11 -19.41 -8.65
CA LYS A 60 -9.83 -20.56 -9.22
C LYS A 60 -9.54 -20.78 -10.70
N GLU A 61 -9.26 -19.72 -11.46
CA GLU A 61 -8.86 -19.84 -12.86
C GLU A 61 -7.39 -20.24 -13.03
N LEU A 62 -6.53 -19.87 -12.07
CA LEU A 62 -5.11 -20.22 -12.07
C LEU A 62 -4.87 -21.66 -11.59
N HIS A 63 -5.64 -22.11 -10.61
CA HIS A 63 -5.43 -23.38 -9.92
C HIS A 63 -5.40 -24.60 -10.85
N PRO A 64 -6.29 -24.76 -11.85
CA PRO A 64 -6.22 -25.87 -12.80
C PRO A 64 -4.93 -25.90 -13.62
N VAL A 65 -4.37 -24.74 -13.96
CA VAL A 65 -3.12 -24.64 -14.74
C VAL A 65 -1.92 -25.04 -13.87
N LEU A 66 -1.93 -24.69 -12.58
CA LEU A 66 -0.92 -25.14 -11.61
C LEU A 66 -0.99 -26.66 -11.42
N GLU A 67 -2.19 -27.22 -11.30
CA GLU A 67 -2.38 -28.67 -11.22
C GLU A 67 -1.94 -29.38 -12.50
N GLU A 68 -2.17 -28.79 -13.68
CA GLU A 68 -1.75 -29.37 -14.96
C GLU A 68 -0.22 -29.45 -15.07
N ILE A 69 0.50 -28.38 -14.67
CA ILE A 69 1.96 -28.40 -14.59
C ILE A 69 2.44 -29.52 -13.66
N GLN A 70 1.77 -29.74 -12.53
CA GLN A 70 2.12 -30.81 -11.58
C GLN A 70 1.77 -32.22 -12.10
N ARG A 71 0.69 -32.37 -12.87
CA ARG A 71 0.25 -33.67 -13.45
C ARG A 71 1.09 -34.18 -14.60
N GLU A 72 1.98 -33.36 -15.17
CA GLU A 72 3.03 -33.87 -16.06
C GLU A 72 3.94 -34.90 -15.35
N ARG A 73 3.94 -34.92 -14.00
CA ARG A 73 4.42 -36.06 -13.21
C ARG A 73 3.31 -37.10 -13.02
N GLY A 74 3.55 -38.33 -13.45
CA GLY A 74 2.64 -39.46 -13.20
C GLY A 74 2.46 -39.83 -11.72
N ASN A 75 3.37 -39.40 -10.83
CA ASN A 75 3.30 -39.59 -9.37
C ASN A 75 3.59 -38.25 -8.68
N ILE A 76 2.57 -37.63 -8.09
CA ILE A 76 2.67 -36.32 -7.42
C ILE A 76 2.67 -36.55 -5.90
N SER A 77 3.60 -35.91 -5.19
CA SER A 77 3.54 -35.74 -3.72
C SER A 77 3.22 -34.28 -3.36
N GLU A 78 2.49 -34.03 -2.26
CA GLU A 78 2.27 -32.66 -1.75
C GLU A 78 3.58 -31.99 -1.29
N ASP A 79 4.63 -32.78 -1.02
CA ASP A 79 5.96 -32.32 -0.60
C ASP A 79 6.90 -32.03 -1.79
N ASP A 80 6.44 -32.21 -3.03
CA ASP A 80 7.29 -31.99 -4.20
C ASP A 80 7.64 -30.49 -4.38
N PRO A 81 8.88 -30.17 -4.80
CA PRO A 81 9.28 -28.81 -5.14
C PRO A 81 8.32 -28.18 -6.16
N PHE A 82 8.11 -26.86 -6.08
CA PHE A 82 7.18 -26.15 -6.97
C PHE A 82 7.51 -26.33 -8.46
N ASP A 83 8.79 -26.46 -8.78
CA ASP A 83 9.38 -26.65 -10.12
C ASP A 83 9.67 -28.12 -10.48
N ALA A 84 9.15 -29.06 -9.69
CA ALA A 84 9.32 -30.51 -9.82
C ALA A 84 9.22 -31.06 -11.26
N SER A 85 8.26 -30.57 -12.05
CA SER A 85 8.04 -31.00 -13.44
C SER A 85 9.12 -30.53 -14.41
N PHE A 86 9.76 -29.38 -14.14
CA PHE A 86 10.92 -28.93 -14.90
C PHE A 86 12.15 -29.77 -14.58
N ILE A 87 12.38 -30.07 -13.29
CA ILE A 87 13.51 -30.90 -12.84
C ILE A 87 13.45 -32.30 -13.48
N ASP A 88 12.26 -32.91 -13.51
CA ASP A 88 12.10 -34.26 -14.08
C ASP A 88 12.30 -34.29 -15.59
N LEU A 89 11.78 -33.30 -16.32
CA LEU A 89 11.95 -33.25 -17.77
C LEU A 89 13.42 -33.02 -18.16
N ILE A 90 14.13 -32.17 -17.42
CA ILE A 90 15.57 -31.95 -17.58
C ILE A 90 16.34 -33.26 -17.30
N ALA A 91 16.05 -33.93 -16.18
CA ALA A 91 16.70 -35.20 -15.82
C ALA A 91 16.42 -36.32 -16.84
N SER A 92 15.20 -36.40 -17.37
CA SER A 92 14.82 -37.41 -18.37
C SER A 92 15.53 -37.17 -19.71
N LEU A 93 15.70 -35.90 -20.11
CA LEU A 93 16.49 -35.52 -21.28
C LEU A 93 17.99 -35.81 -21.05
N ASP A 94 18.48 -35.60 -19.83
CA ASP A 94 19.88 -35.84 -19.48
C ASP A 94 20.22 -37.36 -19.42
N ASN A 95 19.29 -38.17 -18.97
CA ASN A 95 19.43 -39.63 -18.93
C ASN A 95 19.12 -40.32 -20.27
N GLY A 96 18.61 -39.58 -21.27
CA GLY A 96 18.27 -40.11 -22.59
C GLY A 96 17.02 -41.00 -22.61
N GLU A 97 16.11 -40.80 -21.66
CA GLU A 97 14.89 -41.61 -21.48
C GLU A 97 13.82 -41.30 -22.53
N TYR A 98 13.87 -40.11 -23.14
CA TYR A 98 12.95 -39.66 -24.18
C TYR A 98 13.67 -39.32 -25.49
N GLY A 99 12.98 -39.54 -26.61
CA GLY A 99 13.44 -39.03 -27.91
C GLY A 99 13.32 -37.51 -28.02
N VAL A 100 14.20 -36.88 -28.81
CA VAL A 100 14.26 -35.40 -28.98
C VAL A 100 12.90 -34.79 -29.34
N SER A 101 12.10 -35.48 -30.17
CA SER A 101 10.75 -35.03 -30.55
C SER A 101 9.76 -35.02 -29.38
N GLU A 102 9.78 -36.05 -28.53
CA GLU A 102 8.87 -36.18 -27.39
C GLU A 102 9.20 -35.17 -26.29
N VAL A 103 10.50 -34.89 -26.07
CA VAL A 103 10.92 -33.84 -25.13
C VAL A 103 10.59 -32.46 -25.66
N THR A 104 10.65 -32.24 -26.98
CA THR A 104 10.32 -30.95 -27.57
C THR A 104 8.84 -30.60 -27.35
N GLU A 105 7.93 -31.56 -27.55
CA GLU A 105 6.50 -31.35 -27.30
C GLU A 105 6.21 -31.10 -25.82
N LYS A 106 6.79 -31.91 -24.91
CA LYS A 106 6.65 -31.72 -23.45
C LYS A 106 7.25 -30.39 -22.98
N LYS A 107 8.39 -29.98 -23.55
CA LYS A 107 9.01 -28.67 -23.32
C LYS A 107 8.07 -27.55 -23.72
N GLU A 108 7.59 -27.55 -24.97
CA GLU A 108 6.73 -26.48 -25.49
C GLU A 108 5.44 -26.36 -24.68
N HIS A 109 4.86 -27.48 -24.27
CA HIS A 109 3.68 -27.50 -23.41
C HIS A 109 3.96 -26.93 -22.00
N LEU A 110 5.03 -27.37 -21.33
CA LEU A 110 5.41 -26.84 -20.01
C LEU A 110 5.76 -25.34 -20.06
N ILE A 111 6.47 -24.89 -21.09
CA ILE A 111 6.77 -23.47 -21.30
C ILE A 111 5.49 -22.67 -21.54
N ARG A 112 4.53 -23.21 -22.30
CA ARG A 112 3.24 -22.54 -22.51
C ARG A 112 2.47 -22.38 -21.21
N LEU A 113 2.38 -23.45 -20.42
CA LEU A 113 1.67 -23.45 -19.14
C LEU A 113 2.36 -22.54 -18.12
N SER A 114 3.69 -22.54 -18.02
CA SER A 114 4.41 -21.65 -17.11
C SER A 114 4.23 -20.19 -17.49
N ASN A 115 4.30 -19.85 -18.78
CA ASN A 115 4.00 -18.49 -19.25
C ASN A 115 2.56 -18.07 -18.96
N GLU A 116 1.59 -18.98 -19.08
CA GLU A 116 0.21 -18.72 -18.71
C GLU A 116 0.06 -18.45 -17.21
N VAL A 117 0.75 -19.23 -16.37
CA VAL A 117 0.82 -19.01 -14.92
C VAL A 117 1.44 -17.65 -14.60
N CYS A 118 2.61 -17.33 -15.15
CA CYS A 118 3.28 -16.03 -14.93
C CYS A 118 2.35 -14.87 -15.31
N ARG A 119 1.71 -14.93 -16.49
CA ARG A 119 0.83 -13.86 -16.97
C ARG A 119 -0.42 -13.70 -16.09
N LYS A 120 -1.04 -14.80 -15.66
CA LYS A 120 -2.20 -14.75 -14.76
C LYS A 120 -1.79 -14.25 -13.37
N LEU A 121 -0.61 -14.65 -12.89
CA LEU A 121 -0.06 -14.20 -11.62
C LEU A 121 0.30 -12.73 -11.60
N ASP A 122 0.78 -12.14 -12.69
CA ASP A 122 0.99 -10.68 -12.74
C ASP A 122 -0.31 -9.92 -12.48
N GLY A 123 -1.43 -10.41 -13.04
CA GLY A 123 -2.76 -9.84 -12.80
C GLY A 123 -3.23 -10.03 -11.36
N ILE A 124 -3.05 -11.22 -10.79
CA ILE A 124 -3.44 -11.51 -9.41
C ILE A 124 -2.52 -10.80 -8.41
N LYS A 125 -1.22 -10.69 -8.70
CA LYS A 125 -0.26 -9.92 -7.92
C LYS A 125 -0.67 -8.46 -7.87
N LEU A 126 -1.07 -7.87 -8.98
CA LEU A 126 -1.60 -6.51 -8.98
C LEU A 126 -2.89 -6.39 -8.14
N GLN A 127 -3.75 -7.40 -8.16
CA GLN A 127 -4.94 -7.45 -7.29
C GLN A 127 -4.58 -7.60 -5.81
N LEU A 128 -3.61 -8.46 -5.47
CA LEU A 128 -3.08 -8.62 -4.12
C LEU A 128 -2.34 -7.37 -3.66
N ASP A 129 -1.56 -6.71 -4.50
CA ASP A 129 -0.89 -5.44 -4.15
C ASP A 129 -1.92 -4.33 -3.89
N CYS A 130 -3.13 -4.44 -4.46
CA CYS A 130 -4.26 -3.55 -4.14
C CYS A 130 -4.99 -3.92 -2.83
N VAL A 131 -4.77 -5.11 -2.27
CA VAL A 131 -5.60 -5.70 -1.19
C VAL A 131 -4.77 -6.09 0.05
N ILE A 132 -3.60 -6.68 -0.15
CA ILE A 132 -2.54 -7.06 0.81
C ILE A 132 -1.47 -5.97 0.91
N GLY A 133 -1.25 -5.21 -0.18
CA GLY A 133 -0.31 -4.11 -0.19
C GLY A 133 -0.90 -2.85 0.43
N VAL A 134 -0.52 -2.58 1.68
CA VAL A 134 -0.41 -1.23 2.25
C VAL A 134 -1.69 -0.42 2.17
N VAL A 135 -2.51 -0.37 3.24
CA VAL A 135 -3.73 0.45 3.42
C VAL A 135 -4.13 1.15 2.11
N PRO A 136 -5.13 0.64 1.35
CA PRO A 136 -5.32 0.96 -0.06
C PRO A 136 -4.92 2.40 -0.31
N LYS A 137 -3.96 2.68 -1.20
CA LYS A 137 -3.39 4.03 -1.37
C LYS A 137 -4.47 5.13 -1.34
N ALA A 138 -5.65 4.83 -1.87
CA ALA A 138 -6.89 5.60 -1.70
C ALA A 138 -7.25 5.98 -0.25
N ILE A 139 -7.34 5.04 0.70
CA ILE A 139 -7.65 5.25 2.12
C ILE A 139 -6.54 6.03 2.83
N ARG A 140 -5.25 5.73 2.59
CA ARG A 140 -4.16 6.54 3.17
C ARG A 140 -4.18 7.96 2.64
N LEU A 141 -4.33 8.12 1.33
CA LEU A 141 -4.47 9.44 0.72
C LEU A 141 -5.72 10.14 1.23
N GLU A 142 -6.83 9.44 1.45
CA GLU A 142 -8.05 10.02 2.01
C GLU A 142 -7.82 10.53 3.44
N ILE A 143 -7.22 9.72 4.32
CA ILE A 143 -6.86 10.14 5.68
C ILE A 143 -5.92 11.35 5.62
N PHE A 144 -4.83 11.29 4.86
CA PHE A 144 -3.86 12.38 4.77
C PHE A 144 -4.44 13.63 4.12
N GLN A 145 -5.21 13.53 3.04
CA GLN A 145 -5.85 14.67 2.37
C GLN A 145 -6.90 15.32 3.25
N ASN A 146 -7.66 14.54 4.01
CA ASN A 146 -8.65 15.08 4.95
C ASN A 146 -7.98 15.80 6.11
N LEU A 147 -6.89 15.24 6.67
CA LEU A 147 -6.08 15.91 7.69
C LEU A 147 -5.45 17.19 7.15
N LEU A 148 -4.86 17.15 5.94
CA LEU A 148 -4.28 18.32 5.27
C LEU A 148 -5.31 19.42 5.05
N ARG A 149 -6.53 19.06 4.61
CA ARG A 149 -7.61 20.04 4.44
C ARG A 149 -8.01 20.64 5.78
N ALA A 150 -8.29 19.82 6.79
CA ALA A 150 -8.78 20.30 8.08
C ALA A 150 -7.74 21.18 8.80
N PHE A 151 -6.46 20.77 8.79
CA PHE A 151 -5.39 21.57 9.36
C PHE A 151 -5.02 22.78 8.50
N GLY A 152 -5.11 22.68 7.17
CA GLY A 152 -4.92 23.80 6.25
C GLY A 152 -5.95 24.92 6.47
N ASP A 153 -7.24 24.56 6.56
CA ASP A 153 -8.32 25.53 6.84
C ASP A 153 -8.12 26.21 8.20
N LEU A 154 -7.66 25.45 9.20
CA LEU A 154 -7.32 25.98 10.52
C LEU A 154 -6.10 26.93 10.43
N GLN A 155 -5.05 26.54 9.70
CA GLN A 155 -3.84 27.33 9.49
C GLN A 155 -4.14 28.68 8.82
N GLU A 156 -4.98 28.68 7.79
CA GLU A 156 -5.44 29.90 7.12
C GLU A 156 -6.26 30.79 8.06
N THR A 157 -7.08 30.19 8.91
CA THR A 157 -7.88 30.94 9.90
C THR A 157 -6.99 31.62 10.94
N LEU A 158 -5.97 30.93 11.46
CA LEU A 158 -5.00 31.51 12.40
C LEU A 158 -4.18 32.61 11.73
N ALA A 159 -3.76 32.42 10.47
CA ALA A 159 -3.08 33.46 9.68
C ALA A 159 -3.96 34.71 9.54
N GLY A 160 -5.26 34.52 9.27
CA GLY A 160 -6.22 35.61 9.20
C GLY A 160 -6.38 36.34 10.53
N ILE A 161 -6.45 35.61 11.65
CA ILE A 161 -6.50 36.22 12.99
C ILE A 161 -5.24 37.06 13.24
N LEU A 162 -4.05 36.48 13.03
CA LEU A 162 -2.76 37.15 13.22
C LEU A 162 -2.58 38.38 12.32
N TYR A 163 -3.05 38.33 11.08
CA TYR A 163 -3.04 39.49 10.19
C TYR A 163 -3.85 40.67 10.74
N ASN A 164 -4.97 40.37 11.42
CA ASN A 164 -5.83 41.39 12.00
C ASN A 164 -5.30 41.96 13.32
N PHE A 165 -4.38 41.25 14.00
CA PHE A 165 -3.61 41.83 15.10
C PHE A 165 -2.75 43.02 14.65
N ASP A 166 -2.28 43.01 13.40
CA ASP A 166 -1.40 44.05 12.85
C ASP A 166 -2.19 45.26 12.29
N ARG A 167 -3.53 45.23 12.31
CA ARG A 167 -4.40 46.30 11.78
C ARG A 167 -5.45 46.69 12.81
N ASP A 168 -5.17 47.76 13.58
CA ASP A 168 -6.09 48.43 14.51
C ASP A 168 -7.16 47.49 15.09
N ASN A 169 -6.72 46.49 15.88
CA ASN A 169 -7.49 45.44 16.58
C ASN A 169 -9.02 45.66 16.57
N ASN A 170 -9.65 45.42 15.43
CA ASN A 170 -11.05 45.75 15.26
C ASN A 170 -11.83 44.54 15.78
N GLU A 171 -12.36 44.65 16.99
CA GLU A 171 -12.97 43.54 17.74
C GLU A 171 -13.92 42.68 16.89
N SER A 172 -14.65 43.28 15.94
CA SER A 172 -15.56 42.56 15.04
C SER A 172 -14.86 41.54 14.14
N VAL A 173 -13.64 41.83 13.67
CA VAL A 173 -12.89 40.99 12.73
C VAL A 173 -12.21 39.83 13.47
N LEU A 174 -11.71 40.08 14.69
CA LEU A 174 -11.19 39.01 15.55
C LEU A 174 -12.30 38.03 15.96
N VAL A 175 -13.51 38.53 16.23
CA VAL A 175 -14.68 37.70 16.54
C VAL A 175 -15.08 36.84 15.34
N GLU A 176 -15.03 37.36 14.11
CA GLU A 176 -15.27 36.55 12.90
C GLU A 176 -14.21 35.44 12.74
N GLY A 177 -12.94 35.78 12.95
CA GLY A 177 -11.84 34.80 12.94
C GLY A 177 -12.04 33.71 14.00
N MET A 178 -12.45 34.07 15.21
CA MET A 178 -12.77 33.15 16.29
C MET A 178 -13.93 32.21 15.93
N MET A 179 -15.00 32.71 15.30
CA MET A 179 -16.10 31.87 14.84
C MET A 179 -15.65 30.84 13.79
N LYS A 180 -14.76 31.25 12.87
CA LYS A 180 -14.15 30.33 11.89
C LYS A 180 -13.25 29.30 12.56
N TRP A 181 -12.48 29.70 13.56
CA TRP A 181 -11.65 28.78 14.34
C TRP A 181 -12.53 27.74 15.05
N ALA A 182 -13.63 28.15 15.67
CA ALA A 182 -14.59 27.24 16.29
C ALA A 182 -15.16 26.21 15.30
N ALA A 183 -15.50 26.63 14.08
CA ALA A 183 -15.99 25.74 13.03
C ALA A 183 -14.91 24.72 12.60
N ASN A 184 -13.70 25.18 12.32
CA ASN A 184 -12.59 24.31 11.91
C ASN A 184 -12.17 23.34 13.01
N THR A 185 -12.26 23.77 14.27
CA THR A 185 -12.07 22.94 15.46
C THR A 185 -13.05 21.77 15.48
N GLY A 186 -14.34 22.02 15.20
CA GLY A 186 -15.34 20.96 15.08
C GLY A 186 -15.04 19.98 13.95
N THR A 187 -14.60 20.50 12.80
CA THR A 187 -14.19 19.69 11.64
C THR A 187 -12.99 18.78 11.96
N VAL A 188 -11.94 19.31 12.58
CA VAL A 188 -10.75 18.54 12.99
C VAL A 188 -11.12 17.42 13.96
N ILE A 189 -11.93 17.72 14.99
CA ILE A 189 -12.38 16.69 15.95
C ILE A 189 -13.18 15.60 15.24
N SER A 190 -14.15 15.96 14.40
CA SER A 190 -14.99 14.98 13.70
C SER A 190 -14.14 14.03 12.86
N PHE A 191 -13.19 14.58 12.10
CA PHE A 191 -12.32 13.77 11.25
C PHE A 191 -11.37 12.87 12.04
N LEU A 192 -10.72 13.38 13.08
CA LEU A 192 -9.84 12.56 13.92
C LEU A 192 -10.64 11.42 14.57
N THR A 193 -11.84 11.72 15.06
CA THR A 193 -12.73 10.73 15.69
C THR A 193 -13.16 9.66 14.69
N GLU A 194 -13.68 10.05 13.53
CA GLU A 194 -14.10 9.12 12.48
C GLU A 194 -12.93 8.25 11.99
N THR A 195 -11.76 8.85 11.76
CA THR A 195 -10.57 8.13 11.33
C THR A 195 -10.18 7.09 12.36
N ILE A 196 -10.04 7.48 13.64
CA ILE A 196 -9.61 6.58 14.72
C ILE A 196 -10.58 5.42 14.92
N LEU A 197 -11.89 5.70 14.90
CA LEU A 197 -12.90 4.64 15.06
C LEU A 197 -12.89 3.64 13.91
N ASN A 198 -12.57 4.10 12.69
CA ASN A 198 -12.58 3.27 11.50
C ASN A 198 -11.24 2.60 11.19
N LEU A 199 -10.13 2.98 11.83
CA LEU A 199 -8.79 2.41 11.62
C LEU A 199 -8.77 0.88 11.66
N ASN A 200 -9.36 0.31 12.72
CA ASN A 200 -9.44 -1.13 12.89
C ASN A 200 -10.30 -1.83 11.81
N GLY A 201 -11.22 -1.09 11.18
CA GLY A 201 -12.04 -1.58 10.08
C GLY A 201 -11.34 -1.53 8.72
N TYR A 202 -10.24 -0.78 8.57
CA TYR A 202 -9.55 -0.64 7.29
C TYR A 202 -8.64 -1.82 6.93
N GLY A 203 -8.54 -2.85 7.77
CA GLY A 203 -7.73 -4.04 7.49
C GLY A 203 -6.24 -3.72 7.38
N ILE A 204 -5.76 -2.76 8.19
CA ILE A 204 -4.37 -2.31 8.22
C ILE A 204 -3.50 -3.36 8.92
N GLU A 205 -2.40 -3.78 8.29
CA GLU A 205 -1.41 -4.65 8.93
C GLU A 205 -0.78 -3.97 10.16
N GLU A 206 -0.52 -4.74 11.21
CA GLU A 206 -0.05 -4.22 12.52
C GLU A 206 1.21 -3.35 12.41
N GLU A 207 2.13 -3.73 11.52
CA GLU A 207 3.40 -3.02 11.23
C GLU A 207 3.19 -1.62 10.64
N GLN A 208 2.02 -1.35 10.05
CA GLN A 208 1.67 -0.07 9.41
C GLN A 208 0.71 0.77 10.26
N LEU A 209 0.07 0.15 11.25
CA LEU A 209 -0.76 0.85 12.21
C LEU A 209 0.10 1.81 13.06
N GLU A 210 1.30 1.38 13.47
CA GLU A 210 2.14 2.15 14.38
C GLU A 210 2.53 3.55 13.84
N PRO A 211 2.99 3.72 12.57
CA PRO A 211 3.22 5.05 12.01
C PRO A 211 1.97 5.93 11.91
N ILE A 212 0.81 5.33 11.57
CA ILE A 212 -0.46 6.05 11.44
C ILE A 212 -0.95 6.51 12.81
N ASP A 213 -0.89 5.63 13.82
CA ASP A 213 -1.22 5.95 15.20
C ASP A 213 -0.29 7.04 15.75
N LYS A 214 1.01 6.99 15.45
CA LYS A 214 1.95 8.06 15.85
C LYS A 214 1.57 9.41 15.23
N LEU A 215 1.17 9.42 13.94
CA LEU A 215 0.72 10.64 13.28
C LEU A 215 -0.56 11.17 13.93
N LEU A 216 -1.57 10.32 14.12
CA LEU A 216 -2.86 10.71 14.72
C LEU A 216 -2.70 11.20 16.15
N ASN A 217 -1.87 10.53 16.96
CA ASN A 217 -1.55 10.98 18.32
C ASN A 217 -0.87 12.35 18.31
N ARG A 218 0.02 12.63 17.36
CA ARG A 218 0.61 13.97 17.20
C ARG A 218 -0.40 14.99 16.70
N SER A 219 -1.28 14.63 15.77
CA SER A 219 -2.38 15.49 15.31
C SER A 219 -3.30 15.89 16.47
N ILE A 220 -3.61 14.94 17.38
CA ILE A 220 -4.35 15.21 18.61
C ILE A 220 -3.56 16.12 19.55
N ALA A 221 -2.25 15.88 19.72
CA ALA A 221 -1.42 16.65 20.64
C ALA A 221 -1.21 18.11 20.19
N VAL A 222 -1.05 18.33 18.88
CA VAL A 222 -0.97 19.68 18.30
C VAL A 222 -2.31 20.39 18.46
N TYR A 223 -3.42 19.68 18.20
CA TYR A 223 -4.75 20.24 18.37
C TYR A 223 -5.01 20.63 19.84
N SER A 224 -5.13 21.95 20.10
CA SER A 224 -5.28 22.49 21.45
C SER A 224 -6.63 23.19 21.66
N PRO A 225 -7.66 22.47 22.15
CA PRO A 225 -8.92 23.07 22.57
C PRO A 225 -8.76 24.16 23.63
N ASP A 226 -7.81 23.97 24.55
CA ASP A 226 -7.57 24.90 25.65
C ASP A 226 -7.12 26.27 25.13
N LEU A 227 -6.23 26.27 24.14
CA LEU A 227 -5.73 27.50 23.52
C LEU A 227 -6.85 28.31 22.85
N PHE A 228 -7.82 27.63 22.23
CA PHE A 228 -9.02 28.27 21.69
C PHE A 228 -9.89 28.91 22.79
N PHE A 229 -10.25 28.15 23.84
CA PHE A 229 -11.13 28.68 24.88
C PHE A 229 -10.49 29.80 25.70
N ASP A 230 -9.17 29.76 25.89
CA ASP A 230 -8.44 30.85 26.52
C ASP A 230 -8.45 32.12 25.65
N PHE A 231 -8.33 31.99 24.32
CA PHE A 231 -8.49 33.12 23.41
C PHE A 231 -9.91 33.71 23.44
N VAL A 232 -10.94 32.86 23.48
CA VAL A 232 -12.35 33.29 23.61
C VAL A 232 -12.59 34.12 24.88
N ARG A 233 -11.89 33.82 25.98
CA ARG A 233 -12.07 34.52 27.28
C ARG A 233 -11.43 35.90 27.34
N ILE A 234 -10.48 36.17 26.46
CA ILE A 234 -9.70 37.41 26.46
C ILE A 234 -10.02 38.30 25.26
N ILE A 235 -10.69 37.77 24.24
CA ILE A 235 -11.10 38.55 23.05
C ILE A 235 -11.93 39.78 23.48
N GLY A 236 -11.58 40.94 22.92
CA GLY A 236 -12.18 42.24 23.31
C GLY A 236 -11.55 42.88 24.55
N LYS A 237 -10.53 42.26 25.15
CA LYS A 237 -9.69 42.89 26.18
C LYS A 237 -8.33 43.21 25.57
N THR A 238 -8.15 44.47 25.16
CA THR A 238 -7.08 44.90 24.24
C THR A 238 -5.69 44.43 24.66
N GLU A 239 -5.26 44.67 25.90
CA GLU A 239 -3.93 44.29 26.39
C GLU A 239 -3.76 42.76 26.44
N GLU A 240 -4.70 42.06 27.09
CA GLU A 240 -4.67 40.59 27.23
C GLU A 240 -4.71 39.88 25.86
N THR A 241 -5.47 40.43 24.91
CA THR A 241 -5.56 39.92 23.54
C THR A 241 -4.20 40.05 22.84
N ILE A 242 -3.55 41.21 22.94
CA ILE A 242 -2.22 41.47 22.35
C ILE A 242 -1.17 40.52 22.93
N ASP A 243 -1.15 40.35 24.25
CA ASP A 243 -0.20 39.45 24.94
C ASP A 243 -0.39 37.98 24.55
N TYR A 244 -1.57 37.62 24.02
CA TYR A 244 -1.87 36.27 23.57
C TYR A 244 -1.42 35.99 22.13
N LYS A 245 -1.00 37.01 21.39
CA LYS A 245 -0.58 36.89 19.98
C LYS A 245 0.52 35.84 19.81
N GLU A 246 1.56 35.87 20.65
CA GLU A 246 2.69 34.93 20.58
C GLU A 246 2.24 33.47 20.70
N LYS A 247 1.22 33.18 21.52
CA LYS A 247 0.67 31.82 21.65
C LYS A 247 -0.04 31.36 20.38
N ILE A 248 -0.72 32.27 19.68
CA ILE A 248 -1.36 31.97 18.39
C ILE A 248 -0.29 31.76 17.30
N GLU A 249 0.79 32.54 17.32
CA GLU A 249 1.93 32.38 16.40
C GLU A 249 2.64 31.04 16.60
N ASP A 250 2.91 30.65 17.85
CA ASP A 250 3.51 29.35 18.16
C ASP A 250 2.60 28.20 17.74
N TYR A 251 1.29 28.31 18.01
CA TYR A 251 0.33 27.30 17.58
C TYR A 251 0.26 27.17 16.05
N GLN A 252 0.24 28.30 15.33
CA GLN A 252 0.29 28.32 13.88
C GLN A 252 1.59 27.67 13.34
N ARG A 253 2.72 27.88 14.02
CA ARG A 253 4.00 27.26 13.63
C ARG A 253 3.95 25.75 13.79
N ASP A 254 3.44 25.25 14.92
CA ASP A 254 3.34 23.81 15.20
C ASP A 254 2.40 23.11 14.22
N LEU A 255 1.29 23.77 13.86
CA LEU A 255 0.39 23.30 12.80
C LEU A 255 1.08 23.24 11.44
N GLY A 256 1.88 24.26 11.09
CA GLY A 256 2.65 24.28 9.84
C GLY A 256 3.62 23.11 9.74
N ILE A 257 4.35 22.80 10.82
CA ILE A 257 5.26 21.64 10.89
C ILE A 257 4.49 20.34 10.64
N LEU A 258 3.33 20.16 11.28
CA LEU A 258 2.49 18.98 11.09
C LEU A 258 1.99 18.84 9.65
N ILE A 259 1.56 19.96 9.02
CA ILE A 259 1.10 19.98 7.63
C ILE A 259 2.23 19.55 6.68
N ASP A 260 3.43 20.12 6.83
CA ASP A 260 4.59 19.79 5.99
C ASP A 260 4.97 18.31 6.09
N GLU A 261 4.91 17.74 7.30
CA GLU A 261 5.15 16.32 7.53
C GLU A 261 4.09 15.45 6.84
N ILE A 262 2.81 15.76 6.98
CA ILE A 262 1.74 15.01 6.30
C ILE A 262 1.92 15.09 4.78
N MET A 263 2.26 16.27 4.24
CA MET A 263 2.55 16.45 2.81
C MET A 263 3.70 15.54 2.37
N SER A 264 4.80 15.50 3.11
CA SER A 264 5.97 14.65 2.79
C SER A 264 5.62 13.15 2.74
N MET A 265 4.64 12.71 3.54
CA MET A 265 4.14 11.32 3.54
C MET A 265 3.22 11.02 2.35
N THR A 266 2.59 12.05 1.75
CA THR A 266 1.74 11.90 0.56
C THR A 266 2.50 11.94 -0.77
N GLU A 267 3.71 12.51 -0.79
CA GLU A 267 4.52 12.68 -2.01
C GLU A 267 5.38 11.45 -2.39
N TYR A 268 5.43 10.42 -1.54
CA TYR A 268 6.14 9.18 -1.86
C TYR A 268 5.45 8.43 -3.02
N LYS A 269 6.14 8.40 -4.16
CA LYS A 269 5.74 7.70 -5.41
C LYS A 269 5.85 6.19 -5.29
#